data_AF-A0A8T6MTE2-F1
#
_entry.id   AF-A0A8T6MTE2-F1
#
_cell.length_a   1.000
_cell.length_b   1.000
_cell.length_c   1.000
_cell.angle_alpha   90.00
_cell.angle_beta   90.00
_cell.angle_gamma   90.00
#
_symmetry.space_group_name_H-M   'P 1'
#
loop_
_entity.id
_entity.type
_entity.pdbx_description
1 polymer ?
#
loop_
_entity_poly.entity_id
_entity_poly.type
_entity_poly.pdbx_seq_one_letter_code
_entity_poly.pdbx_strand_id
1 'polypeptide(L)'
;MDGLFLGPKRTYEDFKKQIPVSVLPLFDSLRKHCLSLGANVVEDVRAHRIVFGKSLSFRWFADLEPAEDSIIIKIQKDRKEPFQTITIKSEQGLDA
;
A
#
# COMPACT_ATOMS: atom_id res chain seq x y z
N MET A 1 9.16 -21.65 -17.66
CA MET A 1 9.16 -20.25 -17.20
C MET A 1 8.49 -20.27 -15.85
N ASP A 2 9.29 -20.09 -14.82
CA ASP A 2 9.08 -20.63 -13.48
C ASP A 2 7.86 -20.08 -12.76
N GLY A 3 7.13 -20.99 -12.11
CA GLY A 3 5.95 -20.67 -11.33
C GLY A 3 6.27 -19.98 -10.00
N LEU A 4 5.33 -19.18 -9.53
CA LEU A 4 4.82 -19.13 -8.16
C LEU A 4 3.80 -17.98 -8.05
N PHE A 5 2.67 -18.29 -7.39
CA PHE A 5 1.50 -17.44 -7.09
C PHE A 5 0.50 -17.18 -8.22
N LEU A 6 -0.47 -18.09 -8.38
CA LEU A 6 -1.75 -17.77 -9.03
C LEU A 6 -2.93 -18.30 -8.18
N GLY A 7 -3.00 -17.85 -6.93
CA GLY A 7 -4.34 -17.62 -6.36
C GLY A 7 -5.03 -16.50 -7.17
N PRO A 8 -6.36 -16.39 -7.16
CA PRO A 8 -7.05 -15.32 -7.88
C PRO A 8 -6.43 -13.96 -7.49
N LYS A 9 -5.96 -13.22 -8.50
CA LYS A 9 -5.33 -11.92 -8.30
C LYS A 9 -6.37 -10.99 -7.67
N ARG A 10 -6.22 -10.68 -6.38
CA ARG A 10 -7.10 -9.72 -5.71
C ARG A 10 -6.97 -8.37 -6.40
N THR A 11 -8.10 -7.72 -6.63
CA THR A 11 -8.14 -6.40 -7.23
C THR A 11 -8.26 -5.34 -6.13
N TYR A 12 -7.83 -4.11 -6.43
CA TYR A 12 -8.09 -2.99 -5.54
C TYR A 12 -9.59 -2.77 -5.30
N GLU A 13 -10.41 -3.01 -6.34
CA GLU A 13 -11.86 -2.86 -6.27
C GLU A 13 -12.53 -3.81 -5.28
N ASP A 14 -11.96 -4.99 -5.06
CA ASP A 14 -12.41 -5.91 -4.03
C ASP A 14 -11.84 -5.55 -2.66
N PHE A 15 -10.57 -5.16 -2.61
CA PHE A 15 -9.90 -4.73 -1.38
C PHE A 15 -10.52 -3.46 -0.78
N LYS A 16 -10.93 -2.48 -1.59
CA LYS A 16 -11.50 -1.23 -1.07
C LYS A 16 -12.82 -1.43 -0.31
N LYS A 17 -13.54 -2.54 -0.58
CA LYS A 17 -14.82 -2.87 0.08
C LYS A 17 -14.66 -3.18 1.57
N GLN A 18 -13.46 -3.56 2.02
CA GLN A 18 -13.15 -3.83 3.44
C GLN A 18 -12.47 -2.64 4.14
N ILE A 19 -12.14 -1.56 3.42
CA ILE A 19 -11.53 -0.38 4.01
C ILE A 19 -12.63 0.46 4.69
N PRO A 20 -12.46 0.90 5.95
CA PRO A 20 -13.41 1.80 6.58
C PRO A 20 -13.61 3.09 5.77
N VAL A 21 -14.86 3.53 5.67
CA VAL A 21 -15.23 4.71 4.85
C VAL A 21 -14.51 5.98 5.32
N SER A 22 -14.18 6.08 6.61
CA SER A 22 -13.44 7.18 7.22
C SER A 22 -12.01 7.32 6.69
N VAL A 23 -11.32 6.21 6.43
CA VAL A 23 -9.91 6.21 5.99
C VAL A 23 -9.76 6.04 4.48
N LEU A 24 -10.81 5.61 3.78
CA LEU A 24 -10.78 5.32 2.35
C LEU A 24 -10.26 6.50 1.48
N PRO A 25 -10.69 7.76 1.67
CA PRO A 25 -10.18 8.87 0.86
C PRO A 25 -8.66 9.09 1.00
N LEU A 26 -8.16 8.97 2.24
CA LEU A 26 -6.71 9.06 2.52
C LEU A 26 -5.97 7.88 1.89
N PHE A 27 -6.53 6.67 2.00
CA PHE A 27 -5.95 5.47 1.42
C PHE A 27 -5.85 5.55 -0.11
N ASP A 28 -6.90 6.02 -0.78
CA ASP A 28 -6.92 6.28 -2.22
C ASP A 28 -5.84 7.30 -2.63
N SER A 29 -5.67 8.37 -1.84
CA SER A 29 -4.64 9.39 -2.08
C SER A 29 -3.23 8.80 -1.97
N LEU A 30 -2.95 8.03 -0.91
CA LEU A 30 -1.66 7.36 -0.71
C LEU A 30 -1.36 6.35 -1.83
N ARG A 31 -2.36 5.56 -2.23
CA ARG A 31 -2.26 4.63 -3.35
C ARG A 31 -1.91 5.36 -4.64
N LYS A 32 -2.64 6.43 -4.97
CA LYS A 32 -2.39 7.24 -6.17
C LYS A 32 -0.98 7.86 -6.13
N HIS A 33 -0.55 8.35 -4.98
CA HIS A 33 0.79 8.88 -4.80
C HIS A 33 1.85 7.80 -5.05
N CYS A 34 1.72 6.60 -4.46
CA CYS A 34 2.66 5.50 -4.67
C CYS A 34 2.77 5.11 -6.14
N LEU A 35 1.63 5.01 -6.86
CA LEU A 35 1.59 4.73 -8.29
C LEU A 35 2.25 5.83 -9.14
N SER A 36 2.21 7.09 -8.68
CA SER A 36 2.85 8.21 -9.39
C SER A 36 4.39 8.25 -9.26
N LEU A 37 4.98 7.47 -8.35
CA LEU A 37 6.44 7.48 -8.12
C LEU A 37 7.26 6.84 -9.26
N GLY A 38 6.61 6.25 -10.26
CA GLY A 38 7.26 5.81 -11.49
C GLY A 38 6.45 4.80 -12.29
N ALA A 39 6.69 4.75 -13.60
CA ALA A 39 5.98 3.83 -14.51
C ALA A 39 6.27 2.34 -14.25
N ASN A 40 7.32 2.01 -13.49
CA ASN A 40 7.71 0.65 -13.12
C ASN A 40 7.24 0.22 -11.72
N VAL A 41 6.40 1.04 -11.06
CA VAL A 41 5.78 0.69 -9.79
C VAL A 41 4.75 -0.41 -10.03
N VAL A 42 4.80 -1.43 -9.17
CA VAL A 42 3.85 -2.55 -9.17
C VAL A 42 3.06 -2.49 -7.88
N GLU A 43 1.75 -2.64 -8.01
CA GLU A 43 0.79 -2.80 -6.92
C GLU A 43 0.52 -4.30 -6.68
N ASP A 44 0.77 -4.76 -5.45
CA ASP A 44 0.45 -6.11 -4.97
C ASP A 44 -0.64 -6.05 -3.89
N VAL A 45 -1.86 -6.39 -4.27
CA VAL A 45 -3.04 -6.35 -3.39
C VAL A 45 -3.13 -7.66 -2.60
N ARG A 46 -3.02 -7.57 -1.27
CA ARG A 46 -3.10 -8.70 -0.34
C ARG A 46 -4.41 -8.66 0.44
N ALA A 47 -4.65 -9.68 1.27
CA ALA A 47 -5.90 -9.81 2.01
C ALA A 47 -6.18 -8.63 2.98
N HIS A 48 -5.15 -8.01 3.54
CA HIS A 48 -5.29 -6.97 4.57
C HIS A 48 -4.41 -5.74 4.31
N ARG A 49 -3.68 -5.70 3.21
CA ARG A 49 -2.76 -4.60 2.89
C ARG A 49 -2.47 -4.52 1.40
N ILE A 50 -1.91 -3.40 0.98
CA ILE A 50 -1.37 -3.22 -0.37
C ILE A 50 0.11 -2.92 -0.27
N VAL A 51 0.91 -3.70 -1.01
CA VAL A 51 2.36 -3.52 -1.06
C VAL A 51 2.73 -2.93 -2.42
N PHE A 52 3.50 -1.86 -2.40
CA PHE A 52 4.07 -1.25 -3.59
C PHE A 52 5.56 -1.58 -3.68
N GLY A 53 6.00 -1.96 -4.88
CA GLY A 53 7.40 -2.24 -5.15
C GLY A 53 7.85 -1.82 -6.53
N LYS A 54 9.15 -1.93 -6.79
CA LYS A 54 9.75 -1.68 -8.11
C LYS A 54 10.09 -2.99 -8.81
N SER A 55 9.47 -3.22 -9.98
CA SER A 55 9.87 -4.20 -11.01
C SER A 55 10.15 -5.65 -10.53
N LEU A 56 10.61 -6.51 -11.45
CA LEU A 56 10.86 -7.97 -11.38
C LEU A 56 11.46 -8.53 -10.08
N SER A 57 12.15 -7.70 -9.29
CA SER A 57 12.71 -8.12 -8.00
C SER A 57 11.76 -7.98 -6.81
N PHE A 58 10.53 -7.48 -7.03
CA PHE A 58 9.53 -7.17 -5.99
C PHE A 58 10.15 -6.45 -4.79
N ARG A 59 11.05 -5.50 -5.06
CA ARG A 59 11.65 -4.67 -4.02
C ARG A 59 10.59 -3.68 -3.57
N TRP A 60 9.89 -4.04 -2.51
CA TRP A 60 8.88 -3.20 -1.92
C TRP A 60 9.50 -1.94 -1.30
N PHE A 61 8.76 -0.84 -1.37
CA PHE A 61 9.15 0.44 -0.76
C PHE A 61 8.05 1.00 0.15
N ALA A 62 6.79 0.60 -0.06
CA ALA A 62 5.67 0.97 0.78
C ALA A 62 4.75 -0.23 1.02
N ASP A 63 4.30 -0.41 2.26
CA ASP A 63 3.27 -1.37 2.66
C ASP A 63 2.17 -0.58 3.40
N LEU A 64 0.95 -0.57 2.85
CA LEU A 64 -0.19 0.17 3.35
C LEU A 64 -1.23 -0.78 3.93
N GLU A 65 -1.51 -0.64 5.22
CA GLU A 65 -2.47 -1.46 5.96
C GLU A 65 -3.56 -0.56 6.56
N PRO A 66 -4.83 -0.68 6.13
CA PRO A 66 -5.94 0.05 6.72
C PRO A 66 -6.26 -0.53 8.11
N ALA A 67 -6.45 0.36 9.07
CA ALA A 67 -6.95 0.08 10.41
C ALA A 67 -8.33 0.75 10.59
N GLU A 68 -8.90 0.67 11.79
CA GLU A 68 -10.25 1.19 12.09
C GLU A 68 -10.39 2.70 11.83
N ASP A 69 -9.46 3.51 12.35
CA ASP A 69 -9.45 4.98 12.28
C ASP A 69 -8.17 5.54 11.62
N SER A 70 -7.32 4.66 11.11
CA SER A 70 -5.97 5.01 10.70
C SER A 70 -5.45 4.12 9.57
N ILE A 71 -4.32 4.53 9.01
CA ILE A 71 -3.56 3.76 8.03
C ILE A 71 -2.15 3.59 8.58
N ILE A 72 -1.70 2.34 8.65
CA ILE A 72 -0.32 2.00 8.99
C ILE A 72 0.46 1.91 7.69
N ILE A 73 1.53 2.69 7.61
CA ILE A 73 2.41 2.81 6.46
C ILE A 73 3.79 2.33 6.89
N LYS A 74 4.31 1.29 6.25
CA LYS A 74 5.71 0.90 6.40
C LYS A 74 6.48 1.36 5.17
N ILE A 75 7.53 2.13 5.37
CA ILE A 75 8.40 2.65 4.30
C ILE A 75 9.76 1.97 4.38
N GLN A 76 10.17 1.35 3.28
CA GLN A 76 11.46 0.68 3.14
C GLN A 76 12.35 1.47 2.17
N LYS A 77 13.33 2.19 2.71
CA LYS A 77 14.27 3.00 1.92
C LYS A 77 15.35 2.16 1.26
N ASP A 78 16.00 1.29 2.04
CA ASP A 78 17.02 0.34 1.58
C ASP A 78 16.76 -1.05 2.17
N ARG A 79 17.15 -2.13 1.49
CA ARG A 79 16.95 -3.51 1.97
C ARG A 79 17.72 -3.85 3.25
N LYS A 80 18.81 -3.13 3.53
CA LYS A 80 19.68 -3.35 4.70
C LYS A 80 19.25 -2.51 5.89
N GLU A 81 18.39 -1.52 5.68
CA GLU A 81 17.88 -0.66 6.74
C GLU A 81 16.55 -1.21 7.27
N PRO A 82 16.21 -0.98 8.54
CA PRO A 82 14.87 -1.27 9.04
C PRO A 82 13.84 -0.40 8.31
N PHE A 83 12.65 -0.93 8.06
CA PHE A 83 11.55 -0.09 7.60
C PHE A 83 11.10 0.87 8.71
N GLN A 84 10.62 2.04 8.31
CA GLN A 84 9.99 2.98 9.22
C GLN A 84 8.48 2.77 9.19
N THR A 85 7.85 2.74 10.36
CA THR A 85 6.39 2.65 10.48
C THR A 85 5.84 4.03 10.82
N ILE A 86 4.87 4.48 10.04
CA ILE A 86 4.13 5.73 10.22
C ILE A 86 2.65 5.35 10.34
N THR A 87 1.96 5.89 11.33
CA THR A 87 0.51 5.72 11.47
C THR A 87 -0.15 7.07 11.26
N ILE A 88 -1.04 7.16 10.26
CA ILE A 88 -1.80 8.37 9.96
C ILE A 88 -3.24 8.13 10.38
N LYS A 89 -3.80 8.99 11.24
CA LYS A 89 -5.20 8.93 11.64
C LYS A 89 -6.07 9.73 10.67
N SER A 90 -7.31 9.30 10.40
CA SER A 90 -8.22 10.05 9.52
C SER A 90 -8.58 11.43 10.06
N GLU A 91 -8.41 11.67 11.37
CA GLU A 91 -8.64 12.96 12.02
C GLU A 91 -7.48 13.95 11.85
N GLN A 92 -6.34 13.51 11.32
CA GLN A 92 -5.29 14.42 10.88
C GLN A 92 -5.65 14.88 9.47
N GLY A 93 -6.43 15.97 9.40
CA GLY A 93 -6.49 16.78 8.18
C GLY A 93 -5.06 17.05 7.71
N LEU A 94 -4.79 16.81 6.42
CA LEU A 94 -3.62 17.39 5.79
C LEU A 94 -3.83 18.91 5.87
N ASP A 95 -3.23 19.54 6.88
CA ASP A 95 -3.25 20.99 7.00
C ASP A 95 -2.76 21.61 5.68
N ALA A 96 -3.56 22.57 5.21
CA ALA A 96 -3.50 23.22 3.90
C ALA A 96 -2.21 24.04 3.66
#